data_AF-A0A527H831-F1
#
_entry.id   AF-A0A527H831-F1
#
_cell.length_a   1.000
_cell.length_b   1.000
_cell.length_c   1.000
_cell.angle_alpha   90.00
_cell.angle_beta   90.00
_cell.angle_gamma   90.00
#
_symmetry.space_group_name_H-M   'P 1'
#
loop_
_entity.id
_entity.type
_entity.pdbx_description
1 polymer ?
#
loop_
_entity_poly.entity_id
_entity_poly.type
_entity_poly.pdbx_seq_one_letter_code
_entity_poly.pdbx_strand_id
1 'polypeptide(L)'
;LWTAGFPSGSAPQAVSSFVSIGGSAGPLPVPWLVPSLVVLAALVVLVLERTPYGRRLYALGSNPGAAPLALIDPVRMWVITYAASAFFAAVAGVLLLGFTGSAYGDVGQPYLFQTIAAVVVGGAALVG
;
A
#
# COMPACT_ATOMS: atom_id res chain seq x y z
N LEU A 1 19.99 15.05 25.94
CA LEU A 1 18.94 15.84 26.62
C LEU A 1 17.99 16.59 25.66
N TRP A 2 18.11 16.46 24.33
CA TRP A 2 17.36 17.30 23.39
C TRP A 2 16.12 16.66 22.73
N THR A 3 15.80 15.38 22.98
CA THR A 3 14.60 14.75 22.39
C THR A 3 13.77 13.84 23.31
N ALA A 4 14.19 13.61 24.57
CA ALA A 4 13.43 12.84 25.58
C ALA A 4 12.71 11.54 25.08
N GLY A 5 13.17 10.91 23.99
CA GLY A 5 12.52 9.73 23.39
C GLY A 5 11.23 9.99 22.61
N PHE A 6 10.78 11.25 22.45
CA PHE A 6 9.56 11.58 21.71
C PHE A 6 9.92 12.29 20.39
N PRO A 7 9.64 11.69 19.22
CA PRO A 7 9.83 12.37 17.95
C PRO A 7 8.68 13.37 17.73
N SER A 8 8.83 14.56 18.31
CA SER A 8 7.94 15.70 18.06
C SER A 8 8.35 16.40 16.76
N GLY A 9 7.78 15.94 15.65
CA GLY A 9 7.80 16.64 14.37
C GLY A 9 6.37 16.76 13.88
N SER A 10 5.85 17.99 13.79
CA SER A 10 4.55 18.22 13.16
C SER A 10 4.63 17.88 11.68
N ALA A 11 3.73 17.02 11.20
CA ALA A 11 3.65 16.72 9.78
C ALA A 11 3.47 18.01 8.95
N PRO A 12 4.06 18.11 7.74
CA PRO A 12 3.88 19.28 6.88
C PRO A 12 2.38 19.57 6.68
N GLN A 13 2.00 20.85 6.72
CA GLN A 13 0.59 21.25 6.68
C GLN A 13 -0.18 20.69 5.47
N ALA A 14 0.51 20.46 4.35
CA ALA A 14 -0.04 19.81 3.16
C ALA A 14 -0.50 18.36 3.43
N VAL A 15 0.32 17.53 4.07
CA VAL A 15 -0.03 16.12 4.33
C VAL A 15 -1.14 16.03 5.39
N SER A 16 -1.09 16.89 6.40
CA SER A 16 -2.16 16.96 7.41
C SER A 16 -3.49 17.47 6.83
N SER A 17 -3.49 18.38 5.84
CA SER A 17 -4.73 18.84 5.18
C SER A 17 -5.33 17.78 4.25
N PHE A 18 -4.50 16.95 3.61
CA PHE A 18 -4.96 15.83 2.78
C PHE A 18 -5.59 14.69 3.60
N VAL A 19 -5.12 14.53 4.84
CA VAL A 19 -5.49 13.43 5.74
C VAL A 19 -6.51 13.86 6.81
N SER A 20 -6.70 15.17 7.02
CA SER A 20 -7.62 15.75 7.99
C SER A 20 -9.05 15.25 7.81
N ILE A 21 -9.60 14.64 8.87
CA ILE A 21 -10.99 14.17 8.97
C ILE A 21 -12.00 15.32 8.76
N GLY A 22 -11.59 16.58 8.96
CA GLY A 22 -12.43 17.77 8.75
C GLY A 22 -12.40 18.34 7.34
N GLY A 23 -11.62 17.78 6.40
CA GLY A 23 -11.64 18.19 5.00
C GLY A 23 -12.86 17.61 4.28
N SER A 24 -13.59 18.43 3.51
CA SER A 24 -14.68 17.92 2.67
C SER A 24 -14.16 17.57 1.28
N ALA A 25 -14.38 16.33 0.84
CA ALA A 25 -14.29 15.98 -0.56
C ALA A 25 -15.58 16.42 -1.27
N GLY A 26 -15.75 17.72 -1.44
CA GLY A 26 -16.99 18.30 -2.00
C GLY A 26 -18.21 18.01 -1.10
N PRO A 27 -19.25 17.29 -1.58
CA PRO A 27 -20.50 17.04 -0.84
C PRO A 27 -20.42 15.95 0.25
N LEU A 28 -19.33 15.16 0.31
CA LEU A 28 -19.18 14.11 1.31
C LEU A 28 -18.19 14.55 2.41
N PRO A 29 -18.52 14.38 3.71
CA PRO A 29 -17.64 14.68 4.83
C PRO A 29 -16.60 13.57 5.02
N VAL A 30 -15.85 13.28 3.96
CA VAL A 30 -14.71 12.35 4.00
C VAL A 30 -13.42 13.06 3.63
N PRO A 31 -12.30 12.76 4.32
CA PRO A 31 -10.99 13.28 3.96
C PRO A 31 -10.66 12.97 2.49
N TRP A 32 -9.96 13.90 1.83
CA TRP A 32 -9.52 13.76 0.42
C TRP A 32 -8.66 12.51 0.18
N LEU A 33 -8.06 11.98 1.25
CA LEU A 33 -7.39 10.68 1.29
C LEU A 33 -8.25 9.54 0.72
N VAL A 34 -9.52 9.43 1.14
CA VAL A 34 -10.40 8.30 0.77
C VAL A 34 -10.59 8.17 -0.75
N PRO A 35 -11.06 9.21 -1.48
CA PRO A 35 -11.21 9.12 -2.92
C PRO A 35 -9.86 8.92 -3.64
N SER A 36 -8.76 9.50 -3.13
CA SER A 36 -7.44 9.30 -3.72
C SER A 36 -6.96 7.84 -3.67
N LEU A 37 -7.23 7.14 -2.57
CA LEU A 37 -6.91 5.73 -2.40
C LEU A 37 -7.79 4.84 -3.27
N VAL A 38 -9.07 5.19 -3.43
CA VAL A 38 -9.99 4.48 -4.35
C VAL A 38 -9.52 4.62 -5.79
N VAL A 39 -9.13 5.82 -6.23
CA VAL A 39 -8.58 6.06 -7.57
C VAL A 39 -7.28 5.29 -7.78
N LEU A 40 -6.40 5.29 -6.76
CA LEU A 40 -5.15 4.54 -6.80
C LEU A 40 -5.41 3.02 -6.92
N ALA A 41 -6.34 2.49 -6.14
CA ALA A 41 -6.73 1.08 -6.21
C ALA A 41 -7.30 0.72 -7.59
N ALA A 42 -8.19 1.56 -8.13
CA ALA A 42 -8.73 1.37 -9.47
C ALA A 42 -7.64 1.38 -10.55
N LEU A 43 -6.65 2.27 -10.44
CA LEU A 43 -5.49 2.31 -11.34
C LEU A 43 -4.67 1.02 -11.24
N VAL A 44 -4.39 0.53 -10.04
CA VAL A 44 -3.63 -0.72 -9.84
C VAL A 44 -4.38 -1.90 -10.44
N VAL A 45 -5.69 -2.03 -10.20
CA VAL A 45 -6.52 -3.08 -10.79
C VAL A 45 -6.49 -3.01 -12.31
N LEU A 46 -6.67 -1.81 -12.87
CA LEU A 46 -6.65 -1.63 -14.33
C LEU A 46 -5.28 -1.97 -14.92
N VAL A 47 -4.18 -1.61 -14.25
CA VAL A 47 -2.84 -2.01 -14.64
C VAL A 47 -2.70 -3.53 -14.60
N LEU A 48 -3.14 -4.21 -13.54
CA LEU A 48 -3.06 -5.66 -13.45
C LEU A 48 -3.93 -6.37 -14.51
N GLU A 49 -5.14 -5.91 -14.77
CA GLU A 49 -6.06 -6.56 -15.72
C GLU A 49 -5.73 -6.27 -17.19
N ARG A 50 -5.33 -5.03 -17.50
CA ARG A 50 -5.16 -4.58 -18.90
C ARG A 50 -3.72 -4.67 -19.40
N THR A 51 -2.71 -4.75 -18.53
CA THR A 51 -1.31 -4.79 -19.00
C THR A 51 -0.78 -6.21 -19.20
N PRO A 52 0.17 -6.40 -20.13
CA PRO A 52 0.88 -7.68 -20.28
C PRO A 52 1.66 -8.07 -19.03
N TYR A 53 1.97 -7.12 -18.12
CA TYR A 53 2.62 -7.40 -16.85
C TYR A 53 1.75 -8.28 -15.95
N GLY A 54 0.48 -7.91 -15.74
CA GLY A 54 -0.41 -8.69 -14.88
C GLY A 54 -0.69 -10.08 -15.44
N ARG A 55 -0.88 -10.22 -16.76
CA ARG A 55 -1.03 -11.55 -17.40
C ARG A 55 0.16 -12.46 -17.14
N ARG A 56 1.39 -11.93 -17.24
CA ARG A 56 2.61 -12.70 -16.95
C ARG A 56 2.71 -13.02 -15.46
N LEU A 57 2.30 -12.11 -14.58
CA LEU A 57 2.29 -12.32 -13.13
C LEU A 57 1.31 -13.44 -12.73
N TYR A 58 0.10 -13.46 -13.30
CA TYR A 58 -0.88 -14.52 -13.08
C TYR A 58 -0.41 -15.87 -13.63
N ALA A 59 0.21 -15.89 -14.83
CA ALA A 59 0.79 -17.11 -15.41
C ALA A 59 1.96 -17.65 -14.56
N LEU A 60 2.75 -16.76 -13.97
CA LEU A 60 3.84 -17.14 -13.06
C LEU A 60 3.31 -17.74 -11.75
N GLY A 61 2.18 -17.22 -11.25
CA GLY A 61 1.51 -17.74 -10.06
C GLY A 61 0.87 -19.12 -10.25
N SER A 62 0.43 -19.47 -11.46
CA SER A 62 -0.18 -20.78 -11.74
C SER A 62 0.84 -21.91 -11.92
N ASN A 63 1.99 -21.64 -12.54
CA ASN A 63 3.09 -22.61 -12.64
C ASN A 63 4.47 -21.92 -12.75
N PRO A 64 5.19 -21.76 -11.63
CA PRO A 64 6.50 -21.11 -11.64
C PRO A 64 7.56 -21.92 -12.39
N GLY A 65 7.42 -23.26 -12.47
CA GLY A 65 8.35 -24.13 -13.20
C GLY A 65 8.25 -24.00 -14.72
N ALA A 66 7.09 -23.58 -15.24
CA ALA A 66 6.87 -23.35 -16.67
C ALA A 66 7.23 -21.92 -17.12
N ALA A 67 7.41 -20.98 -16.20
CA ALA A 67 7.70 -19.57 -16.53
C ALA A 67 8.97 -19.37 -17.38
N PRO A 68 10.10 -20.06 -17.12
CA PRO A 68 11.30 -19.93 -17.96
C PRO A 68 11.07 -20.43 -19.39
N LEU A 69 10.24 -21.46 -19.58
CA LEU A 69 9.88 -21.99 -20.90
C LEU A 69 9.02 -21.01 -21.72
N ALA A 70 8.31 -20.10 -21.06
CA ALA A 70 7.53 -19.03 -21.67
C ALA A 70 8.33 -17.73 -21.90
N LEU A 71 9.67 -17.75 -21.77
CA LEU A 71 10.56 -16.58 -21.82
C LEU A 71 10.21 -15.50 -20.76
N ILE A 72 9.61 -15.91 -19.64
CA ILE A 72 9.32 -15.04 -18.50
C ILE A 72 10.42 -15.26 -17.47
N ASP A 73 11.17 -14.20 -17.15
CA ASP A 73 12.15 -14.21 -16.05
C ASP A 73 11.43 -14.04 -14.70
N PRO A 74 11.37 -15.09 -13.86
CA PRO A 74 10.68 -15.04 -12.57
C PRO A 74 11.30 -14.04 -11.62
N VAL A 75 12.64 -13.96 -11.61
CA VAL A 75 13.40 -13.13 -10.66
C VAL A 75 13.06 -11.66 -10.91
N ARG A 76 13.09 -11.24 -12.19
CA ARG A 76 12.76 -9.86 -12.55
C ARG A 76 11.32 -9.50 -12.19
N MET A 77 10.38 -10.43 -12.38
CA MET A 77 8.97 -10.22 -12.08
C MET A 77 8.71 -10.11 -10.57
N TRP A 78 9.35 -10.95 -9.75
CA TRP A 78 9.30 -10.85 -8.29
C TRP A 78 9.90 -9.53 -7.78
N VAL A 79 11.07 -9.14 -8.29
CA VAL A 79 11.72 -7.88 -7.89
C VAL A 79 10.82 -6.67 -8.16
N ILE A 80 10.23 -6.59 -9.36
CA ILE A 80 9.31 -5.48 -9.71
C ILE A 80 8.07 -5.49 -8.80
N THR A 81 7.50 -6.67 -8.52
CA THR A 81 6.30 -6.79 -7.68
C THR A 81 6.60 -6.37 -6.24
N TYR A 82 7.71 -6.83 -5.67
CA TYR A 82 8.13 -6.45 -4.32
C TYR A 82 8.49 -4.97 -4.23
N ALA A 83 9.16 -4.41 -5.25
CA ALA A 83 9.47 -2.99 -5.31
C ALA A 83 8.21 -2.12 -5.37
N ALA A 84 7.22 -2.52 -6.17
CA ALA A 84 5.93 -1.83 -6.23
C ALA A 84 5.20 -1.88 -4.87
N SER A 85 5.19 -3.05 -4.22
CA SER A 85 4.61 -3.20 -2.87
C SER A 85 5.31 -2.30 -1.83
N ALA A 86 6.65 -2.26 -1.85
CA ALA A 86 7.43 -1.41 -0.96
C ALA A 86 7.15 0.08 -1.19
N PHE A 87 6.94 0.50 -2.44
CA PHE A 87 6.55 1.87 -2.76
C PHE A 87 5.21 2.24 -2.13
N PHE A 88 4.18 1.38 -2.26
CA PHE A 88 2.89 1.62 -1.62
C PHE A 88 2.99 1.62 -0.09
N ALA A 89 3.79 0.72 0.49
CA ALA A 89 4.04 0.68 1.94
C ALA A 89 4.72 1.97 2.44
N ALA A 90 5.70 2.49 1.69
CA ALA A 90 6.35 3.76 2.02
C ALA A 90 5.37 4.94 1.97
N VAL A 91 4.54 5.02 0.92
CA VAL A 91 3.50 6.05 0.79
C VAL A 91 2.48 5.95 1.93
N ALA A 92 2.01 4.75 2.27
CA ALA A 92 1.11 4.52 3.39
C ALA A 92 1.72 4.96 4.73
N GLY A 93 3.01 4.67 4.96
CA GLY A 93 3.72 5.12 6.16
C GLY A 93 3.80 6.65 6.27
N VAL A 94 4.10 7.35 5.18
CA VAL A 94 4.12 8.83 5.14
C VAL A 94 2.73 9.40 5.45
N LEU A 95 1.67 8.80 4.92
CA LEU A 95 0.29 9.22 5.19
C LEU A 95 -0.12 8.96 6.64
N LEU A 96 0.27 7.83 7.22
CA LEU A 96 -0.01 7.50 8.61
C LEU A 96 0.69 8.45 9.59
N LEU A 97 1.95 8.82 9.31
CA LEU A 97 2.67 9.87 10.04
C LEU A 97 1.96 11.23 9.95
N GLY A 98 1.39 11.54 8.77
CA GLY A 98 0.56 12.73 8.55
C GLY A 98 -0.75 12.71 9.34
N PHE A 99 -1.33 11.53 9.57
CA PHE A 99 -2.55 11.34 10.34
C PHE A 99 -2.32 11.50 11.85
N THR A 100 -1.28 10.86 12.39
CA THR A 100 -1.03 10.85 13.83
C THR A 100 -0.37 12.13 14.32
N GLY A 101 0.27 12.91 13.43
CA GLY A 101 0.91 14.20 13.76
C GLY A 101 2.13 14.07 14.70
N SER A 102 2.47 12.84 15.09
CA SER A 102 3.61 12.47 15.94
C SER A 102 4.01 11.04 15.59
N ALA A 103 5.31 10.79 15.48
CA ALA A 103 5.80 9.45 15.23
C ALA A 103 5.75 8.65 16.54
N TYR A 104 5.01 7.55 16.57
CA TYR A 104 4.98 6.67 17.75
C TYR A 104 5.15 5.23 17.26
N GLY A 105 6.07 4.48 17.86
CA GLY A 105 6.50 3.18 17.33
C GLY A 105 5.36 2.15 17.24
N ASP A 106 4.38 2.23 18.14
CA ASP A 106 3.28 1.26 18.18
C ASP A 106 2.08 1.62 17.30
N VAL A 107 2.10 2.75 16.57
CA VAL A 107 0.95 3.13 15.70
C VAL A 107 0.68 2.08 14.62
N GLY A 108 1.69 1.29 14.25
CA GLY A 108 1.60 0.23 13.25
C GLY A 108 1.03 -1.10 13.78
N GLN A 109 1.09 -1.35 15.09
CA GLN A 109 0.73 -2.65 15.69
C GLN A 109 -0.69 -3.13 15.37
N PRO A 110 -1.76 -2.31 15.49
CA PRO A 110 -3.10 -2.78 15.14
C PRO A 110 -3.28 -3.04 13.65
N TYR A 111 -2.51 -2.36 12.79
CA TYR A 111 -2.62 -2.52 11.33
C TYR A 111 -2.01 -3.83 10.85
N LEU A 112 -1.00 -4.39 11.54
CA LEU A 112 -0.39 -5.67 11.14
C LEU A 112 -1.42 -6.80 11.07
N PHE A 113 -2.22 -6.97 12.14
CA PHE A 113 -3.24 -8.02 12.19
C PHE A 113 -4.38 -7.76 11.18
N GLN A 114 -4.84 -6.51 11.07
CA GLN A 114 -5.87 -6.13 10.11
C GLN A 114 -5.44 -6.33 8.66
N THR A 115 -4.17 -6.03 8.32
CA THR A 115 -3.63 -6.24 6.98
C THR A 115 -3.57 -7.73 6.63
N ILE A 116 -3.09 -8.58 7.53
CA ILE A 116 -3.08 -10.03 7.30
C ILE A 116 -4.51 -10.55 7.12
N ALA A 117 -5.46 -10.12 7.98
CA ALA A 117 -6.86 -10.53 7.86
C ALA A 117 -7.48 -10.10 6.51
N ALA A 118 -7.22 -8.86 6.06
CA ALA A 118 -7.71 -8.37 4.77
C ALA A 118 -7.15 -9.17 3.58
N VAL A 119 -5.87 -9.55 3.62
CA VAL A 119 -5.21 -10.34 2.56
C VAL A 119 -5.76 -11.77 2.50
N VAL A 120 -6.09 -12.37 3.65
CA VAL A 120 -6.74 -13.68 3.71
C VAL A 120 -8.14 -13.64 3.13
N VAL A 121 -8.96 -12.64 3.52
CA VAL A 121 -10.30 -12.44 2.94
C VAL A 121 -10.22 -12.16 1.44
N GLY A 122 -9.16 -11.47 1.00
CA GLY A 122 -8.86 -11.24 -0.41
C GLY A 122 -8.43 -12.48 -1.20
N GLY A 123 -8.26 -13.64 -0.57
CA GLY A 123 -8.02 -14.92 -1.23
C GLY A 123 -6.55 -15.34 -1.37
N ALA A 124 -5.61 -14.71 -0.66
CA ALA A 124 -4.25 -15.23 -0.59
C ALA A 124 -4.21 -16.50 0.27
N ALA A 125 -3.68 -17.59 -0.29
CA ALA A 125 -3.50 -18.84 0.45
C ALA A 125 -2.36 -18.68 1.48
N LEU A 126 -2.73 -18.57 2.77
CA LEU A 126 -1.74 -18.64 3.87
C LEU A 126 -1.38 -20.09 4.22
N VAL A 127 -2.22 -21.03 3.82
CA VAL A 127 -1.98 -22.47 3.91
C VAL A 127 -1.44 -22.90 2.55
N GLY A 128 -0.14 -23.18 2.49
CA GLY A 128 0.45 -23.88 1.35
C GLY A 128 -0.09 -25.30 1.26
#